data_AF-A0A2G9NUP0-F1
#
_entry.id   AF-A0A2G9NUP0-F1
#
_cell.length_a   1.000
_cell.length_b   1.000
_cell.length_c   1.000
_cell.angle_alpha   90.00
_cell.angle_beta   90.00
_cell.angle_gamma   90.00
#
_symmetry.space_group_name_H-M   'P 1'
#
loop_
_entity.id
_entity.type
_entity.pdbx_description
1 polymer ?
#
loop_
_entity_poly.entity_id
_entity_poly.type
_entity_poly.pdbx_seq_one_letter_code
_entity_poly.pdbx_strand_id
1 'polypeptide(L)'
;NQLLTKGMVILRDKIRFYEGQKLLDSLAETWDFFFSDVLPMLQAIFYPVQGKEPSIRQLALLHFRNIITLNLKLDDALSRPRARVPPSIIQMLLILQVHKIKGQRHKQFSLLKVQLKAPG
;
A
#
# COMPACT_ATOMS: atom_id res chain seq x y z
N ASN A 1 -2.55 -10.99 -16.53
CA ASN A 1 -1.32 -10.81 -15.71
C ASN A 1 -1.29 -11.75 -14.51
N GLN A 2 -0.78 -12.98 -14.67
CA GLN A 2 -0.60 -13.91 -13.53
C GLN A 2 0.70 -13.65 -12.75
N LEU A 3 1.76 -13.18 -13.41
CA LEU A 3 3.07 -12.96 -12.79
C LEU A 3 3.04 -11.86 -11.73
N LEU A 4 2.43 -10.72 -12.04
CA LEU A 4 2.32 -9.60 -11.10
C LEU A 4 1.48 -9.98 -9.88
N THR A 5 0.38 -10.72 -10.08
CA THR A 5 -0.44 -11.29 -9.00
C THR A 5 0.38 -12.24 -8.11
N LYS A 6 1.19 -13.14 -8.70
CA LYS A 6 2.08 -14.04 -7.94
C LYS A 6 3.12 -13.27 -7.13
N GLY A 7 3.75 -12.24 -7.71
CA GLY A 7 4.72 -11.39 -7.02
C GLY A 7 4.11 -10.68 -5.81
N MET A 8 2.91 -10.12 -5.95
CA MET A 8 2.21 -9.47 -4.83
C MET A 8 1.79 -10.47 -3.74
N VAL A 9 1.39 -11.69 -4.12
CA VAL A 9 1.07 -12.76 -3.16
C VAL A 9 2.30 -13.13 -2.34
N ILE A 10 3.48 -13.21 -2.95
CA ILE A 10 4.73 -13.48 -2.24
C ILE A 10 5.05 -12.34 -1.26
N LEU A 11 4.94 -11.08 -1.68
CA LEU A 11 5.16 -9.93 -0.80
C LEU A 11 4.20 -9.95 0.40
N ARG A 12 2.92 -10.24 0.17
CA ARG A 12 1.94 -10.42 1.25
C ARG A 12 2.32 -11.55 2.18
N ASP A 13 2.65 -12.72 1.63
CA ASP A 13 2.91 -13.92 2.44
C ASP A 13 4.13 -13.77 3.35
N LYS A 14 5.08 -12.90 3.00
CA LYS A 14 6.20 -12.52 3.88
C LYS A 14 5.75 -11.79 5.15
N ILE A 15 4.69 -10.99 5.08
CA ILE A 15 4.28 -10.10 6.18
C ILE A 15 2.92 -10.43 6.80
N ARG A 16 2.16 -11.39 6.22
CA ARG A 16 0.79 -11.73 6.65
C ARG A 16 0.67 -12.24 8.09
N PHE A 17 1.76 -12.73 8.67
CA PHE A 17 1.79 -13.24 10.04
C PHE A 17 2.25 -12.18 11.06
N TYR A 18 2.61 -10.99 10.60
CA TYR A 18 3.00 -9.91 11.50
C TYR A 18 1.78 -9.12 11.96
N GLU A 19 1.88 -8.55 13.17
CA GLU A 19 0.84 -7.75 13.78
C GLU A 19 1.42 -6.50 14.46
N GLY A 20 0.55 -5.52 14.75
CA GLY A 20 0.92 -4.31 15.48
C GLY A 20 2.06 -3.53 14.80
N GLN A 21 3.01 -3.05 15.59
CA GLN A 21 4.11 -2.24 15.06
C GLN A 21 4.98 -2.99 14.05
N LYS A 22 5.26 -4.29 14.29
CA LYS A 22 6.03 -5.10 13.34
C LYS A 22 5.35 -5.23 11.98
N LEU A 23 4.02 -5.32 11.97
CA LEU A 23 3.27 -5.29 10.72
C LEU A 23 3.44 -3.95 10.00
N LEU A 24 3.37 -2.83 10.73
CA LEU A 24 3.56 -1.51 10.14
C LEU A 24 4.98 -1.36 9.57
N ASP A 25 6.00 -1.69 10.33
CA ASP A 25 7.40 -1.52 9.90
C ASP A 25 7.71 -2.40 8.67
N SER A 26 7.32 -3.68 8.70
CA SER A 26 7.54 -4.56 7.54
C SER A 26 6.68 -4.20 6.32
N LEU A 27 5.48 -3.65 6.53
CA LEU A 27 4.65 -3.13 5.43
C LEU A 27 5.27 -1.88 4.82
N ALA A 28 5.87 -1.01 5.63
CA ALA A 28 6.61 0.17 5.15
C ALA A 28 7.78 -0.25 4.26
N GLU A 29 8.61 -1.20 4.71
CA GLU A 29 9.73 -1.74 3.92
C GLU A 29 9.24 -2.40 2.61
N THR A 30 8.16 -3.18 2.69
CA THR A 30 7.56 -3.84 1.53
C THR A 30 7.03 -2.82 0.52
N TRP A 31 6.42 -1.75 1.01
CA TRP A 31 5.94 -0.66 0.17
C TRP A 31 7.08 0.10 -0.48
N ASP A 32 8.13 0.46 0.28
CA ASP A 32 9.28 1.21 -0.24
C ASP A 32 9.99 0.45 -1.35
N PHE A 33 10.22 -0.85 -1.17
CA PHE A 33 10.76 -1.73 -2.20
C PHE A 33 9.85 -1.80 -3.44
N PHE A 34 8.54 -1.96 -3.23
CA PHE A 34 7.61 -2.04 -4.35
C PHE A 34 7.54 -0.71 -5.13
N PHE A 35 7.44 0.42 -4.43
CA PHE A 35 7.20 1.72 -5.03
C PHE A 35 8.46 2.32 -5.67
N SER A 36 9.62 2.08 -5.06
CA SER A 36 10.90 2.69 -5.50
C SER A 36 11.64 1.81 -6.51
N ASP A 37 11.53 0.48 -6.41
CA ASP A 37 12.28 -0.44 -7.27
C ASP A 37 11.38 -1.16 -8.28
N VAL A 38 10.39 -1.90 -7.78
CA VAL A 38 9.58 -2.80 -8.63
C VAL A 38 8.70 -2.02 -9.60
N LEU A 39 8.02 -0.98 -9.12
CA LEU A 39 7.10 -0.19 -9.93
C LEU A 39 7.82 0.53 -11.08
N PRO A 40 8.92 1.29 -10.85
CA PRO A 40 9.69 1.88 -11.94
C PRO A 40 10.26 0.84 -12.91
N MET A 41 10.74 -0.30 -12.42
CA MET A 41 11.22 -1.39 -13.27
C MET A 41 10.12 -1.94 -14.19
N LEU A 42 8.91 -2.18 -13.64
CA LEU A 42 7.76 -2.57 -14.44
C LEU A 42 7.40 -1.51 -15.48
N GLN A 43 7.40 -0.23 -15.09
CA GLN A 43 7.13 0.87 -16.02
C GLN A 43 8.17 0.95 -17.14
N ALA A 44 9.45 0.68 -16.86
CA ALA A 44 10.52 0.67 -17.85
C ALA A 44 10.41 -0.51 -18.82
N ILE A 45 10.19 -1.72 -18.31
CA ILE A 45 10.02 -2.94 -19.14
C ILE A 45 8.82 -2.80 -20.08
N PHE A 46 7.72 -2.26 -19.57
CA PHE A 46 6.48 -2.08 -20.34
C PHE A 46 6.36 -0.70 -21.00
N TYR A 47 7.41 0.11 -21.01
CA TYR A 47 7.42 1.41 -21.68
C TYR A 47 6.99 1.33 -23.16
N PRO A 48 7.44 0.35 -23.97
CA PRO A 48 7.04 0.25 -25.38
C PRO A 48 5.55 -0.04 -25.61
N VAL A 49 4.82 -0.47 -24.58
CA VAL A 49 3.41 -0.88 -24.68
C VAL A 49 2.44 0.11 -24.01
N GLN A 50 2.88 1.35 -23.73
CA GLN A 50 2.12 2.37 -22.97
C GLN A 50 0.84 2.92 -23.64
N GLY A 51 0.33 2.32 -24.72
CA GLY A 51 -0.90 2.77 -25.39
C GLY A 51 -2.22 2.27 -24.80
N LYS A 52 -2.21 1.42 -23.76
CA LYS A 52 -3.43 0.83 -23.18
C LYS A 52 -3.71 1.39 -21.79
N GLU A 53 -4.88 2.03 -21.65
CA GLU A 53 -5.50 2.31 -20.35
C GLU A 53 -6.05 1.00 -19.76
N PRO A 54 -5.86 0.72 -18.45
CA PRO A 54 -5.12 1.50 -17.46
C PRO A 54 -3.60 1.31 -17.57
N SER A 55 -2.86 2.38 -17.26
CA SER A 55 -1.39 2.35 -17.25
C SER A 55 -0.83 1.25 -16.33
N ILE A 56 0.36 0.76 -16.65
CA ILE A 56 1.07 -0.26 -15.85
C ILE A 56 1.19 0.15 -14.38
N ARG A 57 1.37 1.45 -14.13
CA ARG A 57 1.39 2.02 -12.78
C ARG A 57 0.07 1.81 -12.05
N GLN A 58 -1.04 2.18 -12.67
CA GLN A 58 -2.37 2.01 -12.08
C GLN A 58 -2.67 0.53 -11.82
N LEU A 59 -2.32 -0.35 -12.77
CA LEU A 59 -2.52 -1.79 -12.63
C LEU A 59 -1.69 -2.37 -11.48
N ALA A 60 -0.41 -2.03 -11.39
CA ALA A 60 0.48 -2.51 -10.33
C ALA A 60 0.03 -2.02 -8.94
N LEU A 61 -0.34 -0.74 -8.81
CA LEU A 61 -0.87 -0.16 -7.58
C LEU A 61 -2.21 -0.79 -7.18
N LEU A 62 -3.08 -1.08 -8.15
CA LEU A 62 -4.35 -1.76 -7.91
C LEU A 62 -4.13 -3.19 -7.36
N HIS A 63 -3.21 -3.94 -7.95
CA HIS A 63 -2.87 -5.27 -7.49
C HIS A 63 -2.21 -5.26 -6.10
N PHE A 64 -1.29 -4.33 -5.85
CA PHE A 64 -0.70 -4.15 -4.52
C PHE A 64 -1.80 -3.90 -3.49
N ARG A 65 -2.68 -2.92 -3.74
CA ARG A 65 -3.83 -2.61 -2.86
C ARG A 65 -4.66 -3.86 -2.60
N ASN A 66 -5.15 -4.53 -3.64
CA ASN A 66 -6.07 -5.65 -3.48
C ASN A 66 -5.44 -6.81 -2.71
N ILE A 67 -4.15 -7.07 -2.87
CA ILE A 67 -3.52 -8.24 -2.25
C ILE A 67 -3.04 -7.93 -0.83
N ILE A 68 -2.52 -6.72 -0.60
CA ILE A 68 -1.93 -6.31 0.68
C ILE A 68 -3.00 -5.74 1.62
N THR A 69 -3.85 -4.82 1.17
CA THR A 69 -4.84 -4.18 2.08
C THR A 69 -6.03 -5.06 2.43
N LEU A 70 -6.43 -6.02 1.58
CA LEU A 70 -7.57 -6.89 1.87
C LEU A 70 -7.25 -8.04 2.84
N ASN A 71 -5.97 -8.31 3.13
CA ASN A 71 -5.56 -9.51 3.85
C ASN A 71 -4.72 -9.25 5.11
N LEU A 72 -4.37 -8.00 5.39
CA LEU A 72 -3.58 -7.65 6.57
C LEU A 72 -4.50 -7.05 7.63
N LYS A 73 -4.22 -7.36 8.91
CA LYS A 73 -4.85 -6.72 10.08
C LYS A 73 -4.37 -5.27 10.25
N LEU A 74 -4.37 -4.50 9.15
CA LEU A 74 -3.81 -3.16 9.07
C LEU A 74 -4.65 -2.18 9.89
N ASP A 75 -5.98 -2.27 9.81
CA ASP A 75 -6.86 -1.42 10.61
C ASP A 75 -6.65 -1.67 12.12
N ASP A 76 -6.45 -2.92 12.54
CA ASP A 76 -6.12 -3.26 13.93
C ASP A 76 -4.75 -2.69 14.33
N ALA A 77 -3.74 -2.80 13.47
CA ALA A 77 -2.41 -2.27 13.73
C ALA A 77 -2.39 -0.73 13.83
N LEU A 78 -3.17 -0.04 12.99
CA LEU A 78 -3.32 1.42 13.01
C LEU A 78 -4.14 1.92 14.20
N SER A 79 -5.11 1.13 14.67
CA SER A 79 -6.00 1.50 15.79
C SER A 79 -5.39 1.25 17.17
N ARG A 80 -4.21 0.62 17.25
CA ARG A 80 -3.54 0.35 18.53
C ARG A 80 -3.10 1.66 19.21
N PRO A 81 -3.31 1.79 20.53
CA PRO A 81 -2.73 2.88 21.31
C PRO A 81 -1.21 2.89 21.12
N ARG A 82 -0.63 4.07 20.81
CA ARG A 82 0.81 4.28 20.55
C ARG A 82 1.35 3.65 19.26
N ALA A 83 0.50 3.23 18.31
CA ALA A 83 0.96 2.84 16.99
C ALA A 83 1.73 3.99 16.32
N ARG A 84 2.99 3.74 15.96
CA ARG A 84 3.81 4.69 15.20
C ARG A 84 3.65 4.36 13.74
N VAL A 85 2.97 5.22 12.99
CA VAL A 85 2.75 5.01 11.56
C VAL A 85 3.98 5.50 10.80
N PRO A 86 4.75 4.63 10.13
CA PRO A 86 5.89 5.06 9.33
C PRO A 86 5.47 6.00 8.19
N PRO A 87 6.30 6.99 7.81
CA PRO A 87 5.99 7.90 6.70
C PRO A 87 5.64 7.19 5.40
N SER A 88 6.31 6.07 5.10
CA SER A 88 6.06 5.25 3.92
C SER A 88 4.64 4.68 3.89
N ILE A 89 4.07 4.30 5.04
CA ILE A 89 2.65 3.87 5.11
C ILE A 89 1.72 5.04 4.82
N ILE A 90 2.01 6.25 5.33
CA ILE A 90 1.20 7.43 5.05
C ILE A 90 1.22 7.72 3.54
N GLN A 91 2.41 7.71 2.94
CA GLN A 91 2.60 7.91 1.51
C GLN A 91 1.88 6.83 0.69
N MET A 92 2.00 5.56 1.09
CA MET A 92 1.26 4.44 0.51
C MET A 92 -0.24 4.67 0.53
N LEU A 93 -0.81 4.95 1.69
CA LEU A 93 -2.24 5.18 1.84
C LEU A 93 -2.69 6.35 0.96
N LEU A 94 -1.97 7.47 0.94
CA LEU A 94 -2.31 8.61 0.08
C LEU A 94 -2.31 8.22 -1.40
N ILE A 95 -1.27 7.53 -1.88
CA ILE A 95 -1.18 7.11 -3.27
C ILE A 95 -2.27 6.12 -3.63
N LEU A 96 -2.55 5.13 -2.79
CA LEU A 96 -3.60 4.14 -3.03
C LEU A 96 -5.01 4.76 -3.01
N GLN A 97 -5.22 5.86 -2.28
CA GLN A 97 -6.50 6.60 -2.26
C GLN A 97 -6.68 7.50 -3.50
N VAL A 98 -5.62 8.07 -4.07
CA VAL A 98 -5.70 8.84 -5.33
C VAL A 98 -6.17 7.97 -6.50
N HIS A 99 -5.90 6.66 -6.43
CA HIS A 99 -6.35 5.67 -7.42
C HIS A 99 -7.75 5.11 -7.15
N LYS A 100 -8.46 5.55 -6.09
CA LYS A 100 -9.91 5.36 -5.98
C LYS A 100 -10.60 6.38 -6.90
N ILE A 101 -10.75 6.01 -8.16
CA ILE A 101 -11.61 6.72 -9.09
C ILE A 101 -13.04 6.75 -8.49
N LYS A 102 -13.50 7.96 -8.14
CA LYS A 102 -14.88 8.38 -7.84
C LYS A 102 -15.73 7.42 -6.99
N GLY A 103 -15.62 7.52 -5.66
CA GLY A 103 -16.67 7.07 -4.73
C GLY A 103 -16.11 6.48 -3.45
N GLN A 104 -16.62 6.92 -2.29
CA GLN A 104 -16.25 6.43 -0.96
C GLN A 104 -14.87 6.89 -0.43
N ARG A 105 -14.72 8.23 -0.27
CA ARG A 105 -13.99 8.80 0.86
C ARG A 105 -14.92 8.74 2.07
N HIS A 106 -14.48 8.24 3.24
CA HIS A 106 -14.85 8.83 4.55
C HIS A 106 -14.25 8.16 5.81
N LYS A 107 -13.71 6.93 5.81
CA LYS A 107 -13.33 6.28 7.09
C LYS A 107 -11.85 6.32 7.49
N GLN A 108 -10.90 6.47 6.56
CA GLN A 108 -9.46 6.34 6.91
C GLN A 108 -8.78 7.68 7.30
N PHE A 109 -9.35 8.80 6.87
CA PHE A 109 -8.81 10.14 7.19
C PHE A 109 -9.09 10.58 8.64
N SER A 110 -10.11 10.05 9.29
CA SER A 110 -10.39 10.36 10.71
C SER A 110 -9.31 9.78 11.62
N LEU A 111 -8.83 8.55 11.37
CA LEU A 111 -7.78 7.91 12.17
C LEU A 111 -6.42 8.63 12.01
N LEU A 112 -6.03 8.98 10.79
CA LEU A 112 -4.78 9.72 10.53
C LEU A 112 -4.78 11.13 11.14
N LYS A 113 -5.95 11.80 11.19
CA LYS A 113 -6.09 13.09 11.88
C LYS A 113 -6.08 12.97 13.40
N VAL A 114 -6.55 11.85 13.97
CA VAL A 114 -6.47 11.60 15.42
C VAL A 114 -5.02 11.35 15.84
N GLN A 115 -4.26 10.56 15.07
CA GLN A 115 -2.83 10.32 15.37
C GLN A 115 -1.95 11.58 15.21
N LEU A 116 -2.25 12.47 14.25
CA LEU A 116 -1.47 13.70 14.01
C LEU A 116 -1.86 14.86 14.95
N LYS A 117 -2.93 14.71 15.74
CA LYS A 117 -3.44 15.77 16.65
C LYS A 117 -3.22 15.44 18.13
N ALA A 118 -2.19 14.66 18.46
CA ALA A 118 -1.70 14.55 19.83
C ALA A 118 -0.61 15.62 20.07
N PRO A 119 -0.90 16.74 20.77
CA PRO A 119 0.12 17.60 21.33
C PRO A 119 0.59 17.01 22.67
N GLY A 120 1.90 17.04 22.91
CA GLY A 120 2.51 16.91 24.26
C GLY A 120 2.52 15.53 24.86
#